data_AF-A0A2H0DTE9-F1
#
_entry.id   AF-A0A2H0DTE9-F1
#
_cell.length_a   1.000
_cell.length_b   1.000
_cell.length_c   1.000
_cell.angle_alpha   90.00
_cell.angle_beta   90.00
_cell.angle_gamma   90.00
#
_symmetry.space_group_name_H-M   'P 1'
#
loop_
_entity.id
_entity.type
_entity.pdbx_description
1 polymer ?
#
loop_
_entity_poly.entity_id
_entity_poly.type
_entity_poly.pdbx_seq_one_letter_code
_entity_poly.pdbx_strand_id
1 'polypeptide(L)'
;MRSYLSAPLRVDLNLTSRCHLRCKYCYASAGGIRNETELSISDLEKFFIELEEMGVFRIQLAGGEPTMRKDFPDILSLLEKFKFSVSLNTTGLFLSKDICKRIAKGNFELVTVSLEGDTAELHEKIKGGKSFPKAIDAI
;
A
#
# COMPACT_ATOMS: atom_id res chain seq x y z
N MET A 1 13.06 18.86 -20.62
CA MET A 1 12.15 18.34 -19.56
C MET A 1 11.63 19.56 -18.83
N ARG A 2 10.32 19.84 -18.82
CA ARG A 2 9.76 21.13 -18.36
C ARG A 2 10.00 21.31 -16.85
N SER A 3 10.51 22.48 -16.46
CA SER A 3 11.31 22.76 -15.25
C SER A 3 10.52 23.32 -14.05
N TYR A 4 9.28 22.90 -13.83
CA TYR A 4 8.44 23.49 -12.77
C TYR A 4 8.55 22.77 -11.42
N LEU A 5 9.03 21.53 -11.40
CA LEU A 5 9.13 20.71 -10.19
C LEU A 5 10.54 20.15 -10.08
N SER A 6 11.14 20.28 -8.90
CA SER A 6 12.46 19.73 -8.57
C SER A 6 12.41 18.23 -8.23
N ALA A 7 11.22 17.70 -7.94
CA ALA A 7 10.99 16.30 -7.60
C ALA A 7 9.58 15.83 -8.04
N PRO A 8 9.34 14.52 -8.12
CA PRO A 8 8.00 13.98 -8.27
C PRO A 8 7.07 14.44 -7.14
N LEU A 9 5.84 14.85 -7.47
CA LEU A 9 4.83 15.17 -6.44
C LEU A 9 4.41 13.94 -5.64
N ARG A 10 4.44 12.76 -6.27
CA ARG A 10 4.03 11.49 -5.67
C ARG A 10 4.93 10.36 -6.16
N VAL A 11 5.29 9.47 -5.24
CA VAL A 11 5.96 8.20 -5.54
C VAL A 11 5.04 7.04 -5.18
N ASP A 12 4.79 6.15 -6.15
CA ASP A 12 4.01 4.93 -5.97
C ASP A 12 4.96 3.78 -5.64
N LEU A 13 4.95 3.38 -4.37
CA LEU A 13 5.84 2.36 -3.84
C LEU A 13 5.12 1.02 -3.70
N ASN A 14 5.50 0.08 -4.57
CA ASN A 14 5.07 -1.31 -4.48
C ASN A 14 5.89 -2.04 -3.41
N LEU A 15 5.37 -2.14 -2.19
CA LEU A 15 6.10 -2.69 -1.05
C LEU A 15 6.40 -4.20 -1.16
N THR A 16 5.57 -4.92 -1.90
CA THR A 16 5.65 -6.38 -2.09
C THR A 16 4.93 -6.77 -3.38
N SER A 17 5.32 -7.88 -4.00
CA SER A 17 4.55 -8.53 -5.07
C SER A 17 3.52 -9.54 -4.54
N ARG A 18 3.57 -9.84 -3.23
CA ARG A 18 2.72 -10.85 -2.60
C ARG A 18 1.30 -10.33 -2.47
N CYS A 19 0.35 -11.15 -2.90
CA CYS A 19 -1.07 -10.93 -2.70
C CYS A 19 -1.76 -12.27 -2.45
N HIS A 20 -2.80 -12.26 -1.62
CA HIS A 20 -3.65 -13.40 -1.33
C HIS A 20 -4.74 -13.62 -2.41
N LEU A 21 -4.88 -12.67 -3.34
CA LEU A 21 -5.82 -12.73 -4.47
C LEU A 21 -5.07 -12.95 -5.80
N ARG A 22 -5.86 -13.15 -6.85
CA ARG A 22 -5.41 -13.32 -8.25
C ARG A 22 -6.39 -12.59 -9.16
N CYS A 23 -6.49 -11.28 -9.01
CA CYS A 23 -7.48 -10.48 -9.73
C CYS A 23 -7.24 -10.56 -11.25
N LYS A 24 -8.31 -10.72 -12.04
CA LYS A 24 -8.22 -10.89 -13.50
C LYS A 24 -7.61 -9.70 -14.26
N TYR A 25 -7.63 -8.52 -13.65
CA TYR A 25 -7.17 -7.25 -14.20
C TYR A 25 -5.89 -6.73 -13.52
N CYS A 26 -5.24 -7.54 -12.67
CA CYS A 26 -4.10 -7.08 -11.89
C CYS A 26 -2.90 -6.78 -12.81
N TYR A 27 -2.57 -5.49 -12.99
CA TYR A 27 -1.41 -5.07 -13.80
C TYR A 27 -0.09 -5.65 -13.28
N ALA A 28 0.04 -5.79 -11.95
CA ALA A 28 1.22 -6.33 -11.30
C ALA A 28 1.30 -7.86 -11.41
N SER A 29 0.27 -8.53 -11.96
CA SER A 29 0.08 -9.98 -11.90
C SER A 29 0.32 -10.52 -10.49
N ALA A 30 -0.10 -9.73 -9.50
CA ALA A 30 0.25 -9.96 -8.10
C ALA A 30 -0.37 -11.27 -7.63
N GLY A 31 0.41 -11.97 -6.82
CA GLY A 31 0.02 -13.29 -6.33
C GLY A 31 1.20 -14.23 -6.17
N GLY A 32 1.23 -14.98 -5.07
CA GLY A 32 2.26 -15.99 -4.85
C GLY A 32 3.52 -15.43 -4.19
N ILE A 33 4.68 -15.97 -4.58
CA ILE A 33 5.96 -15.94 -3.86
C ILE A 33 6.55 -14.52 -3.80
N ARG A 34 7.20 -14.23 -2.67
CA ARG A 34 7.97 -13.01 -2.42
C ARG A 34 8.94 -12.72 -3.58
N ASN A 35 8.97 -11.49 -4.07
CA ASN A 35 10.08 -11.07 -4.93
C ASN A 35 11.35 -10.94 -4.05
N GLU A 36 12.47 -11.49 -4.49
CA GLU A 36 13.76 -11.39 -3.79
C GLU A 36 14.24 -9.93 -3.65
N THR A 37 13.67 -9.00 -4.43
CA THR A 37 14.02 -7.58 -4.43
C THR A 37 13.18 -6.68 -3.53
N GLU A 38 12.35 -7.25 -2.63
CA GLU A 38 11.61 -6.44 -1.64
C GLU A 38 12.56 -5.69 -0.71
N LEU A 39 12.47 -4.35 -0.69
CA LEU A 39 13.30 -3.50 0.17
C LEU A 39 13.12 -3.85 1.66
N SER A 40 14.26 -4.00 2.34
CA SER A 40 14.29 -4.13 3.81
C SER A 40 13.86 -2.82 4.48
N ILE A 41 13.58 -2.85 5.79
CA ILE A 41 13.29 -1.63 6.55
C ILE A 41 14.44 -0.62 6.46
N SER A 42 15.70 -1.09 6.48
CA SER A 42 16.86 -0.21 6.36
C SER A 42 16.98 0.42 4.97
N ASP A 43 16.67 -0.34 3.92
CA ASP A 43 16.70 0.21 2.55
C ASP A 43 15.54 1.19 2.33
N LEU A 44 14.37 0.91 2.91
CA LEU A 44 13.25 1.85 2.93
C LEU A 44 13.60 3.14 3.66
N GLU A 45 14.30 3.07 4.80
CA GLU A 45 14.73 4.27 5.53
C GLU A 45 15.67 5.13 4.70
N LYS A 46 16.68 4.53 4.04
CA LYS A 46 17.56 5.24 3.12
C LYS A 46 16.79 5.86 1.95
N PHE A 47 15.88 5.09 1.36
CA PHE A 47 15.05 5.55 0.25
C PHE A 47 14.18 6.74 0.67
N PHE A 48 13.55 6.68 1.85
CA PHE A 48 12.74 7.78 2.37
C PHE A 48 13.56 9.03 2.71
N ILE A 49 14.79 8.88 3.20
CA ILE A 49 15.71 10.02 3.37
C ILE A 49 15.95 10.71 2.03
N GLU A 50 16.29 9.95 0.98
CA GLU A 50 16.53 10.51 -0.36
C GLU A 50 15.28 11.22 -0.90
N LEU A 51 14.09 10.64 -0.74
CA LEU A 51 12.85 11.26 -1.19
C LEU A 51 12.51 12.56 -0.43
N GLU A 52 12.78 12.62 0.87
CA GLU A 52 12.55 13.84 1.67
C GLU A 52 13.55 14.94 1.28
N GLU A 53 14.82 14.59 1.09
CA GLU A 53 15.86 15.53 0.61
C GLU A 53 15.55 16.09 -0.78
N MET A 54 14.97 15.28 -1.67
CA MET A 54 14.50 15.73 -2.98
C MET A 54 13.28 16.65 -2.89
N GLY A 55 12.53 16.61 -1.79
CA GLY A 55 11.28 17.36 -1.62
C GLY A 55 10.06 16.66 -2.22
N VAL A 56 10.04 15.32 -2.23
CA VAL A 56 8.83 14.56 -2.60
C VAL A 56 7.74 14.80 -1.58
N PHE A 57 6.54 15.11 -2.05
CA PHE A 57 5.42 15.47 -1.19
C PHE A 57 4.63 14.24 -0.69
N ARG A 58 4.30 13.31 -1.59
CA ARG A 58 3.37 12.20 -1.29
C ARG A 58 3.99 10.83 -1.56
N ILE A 59 3.72 9.88 -0.66
CA ILE A 59 4.03 8.46 -0.87
C ILE A 59 2.73 7.66 -0.94
N GLN A 60 2.54 6.92 -2.02
CA GLN A 60 1.46 5.93 -2.12
C GLN A 60 2.02 4.54 -1.87
N LEU A 61 1.58 3.89 -0.80
CA LEU A 61 1.85 2.49 -0.54
C LEU A 61 0.89 1.63 -1.37
N ALA A 62 1.47 0.71 -2.15
CA ALA A 62 0.77 -0.21 -3.05
C ALA A 62 1.59 -1.51 -3.23
N GLY A 63 1.34 -2.25 -4.31
CA GLY A 63 2.05 -3.47 -4.70
C GLY A 63 1.09 -4.59 -5.06
N GLY A 64 1.36 -5.78 -4.54
CA GLY A 64 0.34 -6.80 -4.32
C GLY A 64 -0.59 -6.32 -3.21
N GLU A 65 -0.40 -6.85 -2.00
CA GLU A 65 -1.10 -6.36 -0.82
C GLU A 65 -0.07 -5.88 0.22
N PRO A 66 0.08 -4.56 0.44
CA PRO A 66 0.99 -4.00 1.45
C PRO A 66 0.89 -4.69 2.81
N THR A 67 -0.33 -4.97 3.27
CA THR A 67 -0.58 -5.54 4.60
C THR A 67 -0.21 -7.02 4.72
N MET A 68 0.26 -7.67 3.63
CA MET A 68 0.85 -9.03 3.66
C MET A 68 2.29 -9.05 4.19
N ARG A 69 2.95 -7.88 4.26
CA ARG A 69 4.26 -7.75 4.87
C ARG A 69 4.16 -7.89 6.38
N LYS A 70 4.94 -8.81 6.96
CA LYS A 70 4.98 -9.03 8.42
C LYS A 70 5.49 -7.81 9.17
N ASP A 71 6.40 -7.07 8.54
CA ASP A 71 7.01 -5.83 9.00
C ASP A 71 6.21 -4.59 8.59
N PHE A 72 4.98 -4.73 8.08
CA PHE A 72 4.15 -3.57 7.69
C PHE A 72 3.96 -2.56 8.85
N PRO A 73 3.72 -2.97 10.11
CA PRO A 73 3.66 -2.02 11.23
C PRO A 73 4.96 -1.24 11.46
N ASP A 74 6.11 -1.84 11.16
CA ASP A 74 7.41 -1.19 11.27
C ASP A 74 7.58 -0.15 10.15
N ILE A 75 7.07 -0.43 8.94
CA ILE A 75 7.03 0.53 7.82
C ILE A 75 6.16 1.73 8.17
N LEU A 76 4.99 1.52 8.79
CA LEU A 76 4.13 2.61 9.26
C LEU A 76 4.88 3.49 10.27
N SER A 77 5.56 2.87 11.24
CA SER A 77 6.34 3.58 12.27
C SER A 77 7.55 4.30 11.67
N LEU A 78 8.15 3.76 10.61
CA LEU A 78 9.23 4.42 9.87
C LEU A 78 8.73 5.67 9.15
N LEU A 79 7.59 5.60 8.48
CA LEU A 79 7.00 6.73 7.74
C LEU A 79 6.63 7.90 8.65
N GLU A 80 6.29 7.66 9.91
CA GLU A 80 6.02 8.70 10.91
C GLU A 80 7.24 9.60 11.20
N LYS A 81 8.46 9.16 10.86
CA LYS A 81 9.69 9.96 11.01
C LYS A 81 9.82 11.04 9.93
N PHE A 82 9.06 10.94 8.84
CA PHE A 82 9.17 11.79 7.65
C PHE A 82 7.92 12.63 7.45
N LYS A 83 8.06 13.73 6.70
CA LYS A 83 6.96 14.69 6.46
C LYS A 83 6.09 14.38 5.25
N PHE A 84 6.15 13.16 4.75
CA PHE A 84 5.32 12.74 3.62
C PHE A 84 3.83 12.77 3.96
N SER A 85 3.02 13.15 2.97
CA SER A 85 1.61 12.80 2.97
C SER A 85 1.47 11.37 2.47
N VAL A 86 0.93 10.46 3.28
CA VAL A 86 0.91 9.03 2.94
C VAL A 86 -0.48 8.57 2.50
N SER A 87 -0.54 7.78 1.45
CA SER A 87 -1.75 7.10 0.99
C SER A 87 -1.54 5.59 0.95
N LEU A 88 -2.59 4.80 1.21
CA LEU A 88 -2.56 3.34 1.15
C LEU A 88 -3.60 2.82 0.17
N ASN A 89 -3.20 1.93 -0.73
CA ASN A 89 -4.11 1.10 -1.53
C ASN A 89 -4.06 -0.33 -0.99
N THR A 90 -5.22 -0.87 -0.65
CA THR A 90 -5.32 -2.19 -0.02
C THR A 90 -6.62 -2.89 -0.42
N THR A 91 -6.61 -4.21 -0.36
CA THR A 91 -7.82 -5.05 -0.42
C THR A 91 -8.66 -4.97 0.86
N GLY A 92 -8.12 -4.40 1.94
CA GLY A 92 -8.76 -4.32 3.26
C GLY A 92 -8.66 -5.61 4.07
N LEU A 93 -8.17 -6.72 3.51
CA LEU A 93 -8.31 -8.04 4.11
C LEU A 93 -7.51 -8.25 5.40
N PHE A 94 -6.40 -7.55 5.57
CA PHE A 94 -5.57 -7.61 6.78
C PHE A 94 -5.47 -6.27 7.52
N LEU A 95 -6.44 -5.38 7.31
CA LEU A 95 -6.56 -4.18 8.14
C LEU A 95 -7.13 -4.54 9.51
N SER A 96 -6.25 -4.88 10.45
CA SER A 96 -6.62 -5.09 11.84
C SER A 96 -6.96 -3.76 12.52
N LYS A 97 -7.73 -3.81 13.63
CA LYS A 97 -8.03 -2.62 14.44
C LYS A 97 -6.78 -1.86 14.86
N ASP A 98 -5.68 -2.56 15.14
CA ASP A 98 -4.43 -1.93 15.55
C ASP A 98 -3.70 -1.26 14.38
N ILE A 99 -3.74 -1.86 13.18
CA ILE A 99 -3.23 -1.21 11.96
C ILE A 99 -4.07 0.04 11.67
N CYS A 100 -5.40 -0.05 11.72
CA CYS A 100 -6.28 1.11 11.50
C CYS A 100 -6.01 2.24 12.52
N LYS A 101 -5.81 1.90 13.81
CA LYS A 101 -5.44 2.89 14.84
C LYS A 101 -4.09 3.56 14.57
N ARG A 102 -3.11 2.83 14.03
CA ARG A 102 -1.81 3.40 13.64
C ARG A 102 -1.97 4.34 12.45
N ILE A 103 -2.64 3.88 11.39
CA ILE A 103 -2.93 4.70 10.20
C ILE A 103 -3.65 5.99 10.61
N ALA A 104 -4.68 5.92 11.46
CA ALA A 104 -5.45 7.09 11.91
C ALA A 104 -4.65 8.07 12.78
N LYS A 105 -3.54 7.65 13.39
CA LYS A 105 -2.66 8.50 14.19
C LYS A 105 -1.47 9.05 13.41
N GLY A 106 -1.06 8.35 12.34
CA GLY A 106 0.09 8.71 11.52
C GLY A 106 -0.22 9.81 10.49
N ASN A 107 0.69 9.96 9.53
CA ASN A 107 0.64 10.94 8.44
C ASN A 107 -0.17 10.47 7.22
N PHE A 108 -1.17 9.61 7.41
CA PHE A 108 -2.01 9.12 6.33
C PHE A 108 -3.13 10.11 6.00
N GLU A 109 -3.25 10.49 4.73
CA GLU A 109 -4.34 11.32 4.22
C GLU A 109 -5.46 10.51 3.58
N LEU A 110 -5.16 9.31 3.10
CA LEU A 110 -6.09 8.50 2.32
C LEU A 110 -5.80 7.01 2.47
N VAL A 111 -6.85 6.24 2.72
CA VAL A 111 -6.87 4.78 2.55
C VAL A 111 -7.92 4.45 1.50
N THR A 112 -7.48 3.78 0.44
CA THR A 112 -8.35 3.29 -0.63
C THR A 112 -8.50 1.78 -0.49
N VAL A 113 -9.72 1.34 -0.20
CA VAL A 113 -10.08 -0.09 -0.17
C VAL A 113 -10.63 -0.47 -1.55
N SER A 114 -9.98 -1.42 -2.22
CA SER A 114 -10.42 -1.90 -3.54
C SER A 114 -11.71 -2.73 -3.42
N LEU A 115 -12.77 -2.34 -4.13
CA LEU A 115 -14.06 -3.04 -4.16
C LEU A 115 -14.60 -3.16 -5.60
N GLU A 116 -14.73 -4.38 -6.12
CA GLU A 116 -15.09 -4.67 -7.51
C GLU A 116 -16.51 -5.22 -7.61
N GLY A 117 -17.48 -4.39 -7.26
CA GLY A 117 -18.89 -4.76 -7.28
C GLY A 117 -19.56 -4.55 -5.93
N ASP A 118 -20.87 -4.45 -5.97
CA ASP A 118 -21.76 -4.22 -4.84
C ASP A 118 -22.23 -5.53 -4.16
N THR A 119 -21.89 -6.68 -4.75
CA THR A 119 -22.19 -8.01 -4.20
C THR A 119 -20.93 -8.83 -4.01
N ALA A 120 -20.97 -9.76 -3.04
CA ALA A 120 -19.88 -10.70 -2.80
C ALA A 120 -19.59 -11.56 -4.04
N GLU A 121 -20.63 -12.03 -4.74
CA GLU A 121 -20.48 -12.84 -5.94
C GLU A 121 -19.69 -12.11 -7.04
N LEU A 122 -20.08 -10.86 -7.36
CA LEU A 122 -19.40 -10.09 -8.40
C LEU A 122 -17.95 -9.76 -7.99
N HIS A 123 -17.75 -9.29 -6.77
CA HIS A 123 -16.43 -8.96 -6.24
C HIS A 123 -15.48 -10.14 -6.29
N GLU A 124 -15.89 -11.28 -5.73
CA GLU A 124 -15.06 -12.47 -5.62
C GLU A 124 -14.78 -13.10 -7.00
N LYS A 125 -15.74 -13.01 -7.94
CA LYS A 125 -15.57 -13.46 -9.33
C LYS A 125 -14.49 -12.66 -10.08
N ILE A 126 -14.32 -11.38 -9.78
CA ILE A 126 -13.32 -10.51 -10.42
C ILE A 126 -11.97 -10.62 -9.70
N LYS A 127 -11.97 -10.59 -8.36
CA LYS A 127 -10.79 -10.66 -7.50
C LYS A 127 -10.16 -12.05 -7.41
N GLY A 128 -10.92 -13.11 -7.67
CA GLY A 128 -10.42 -14.50 -7.67
C GLY A 128 -10.20 -15.07 -6.26
N GLY A 129 -10.94 -14.58 -5.26
CA GLY A 129 -10.84 -15.06 -3.87
C GLY A 129 -11.83 -14.36 -2.94
N LYS A 130 -12.15 -15.03 -1.82
CA LYS A 130 -13.10 -14.53 -0.81
C LYS A 130 -12.54 -13.33 -0.08
N SER A 131 -13.15 -12.18 -0.30
CA SER A 131 -12.61 -10.90 0.18
C SER A 131 -13.66 -9.83 0.47
N PHE A 132 -14.87 -9.98 -0.06
CA PHE A 132 -15.89 -8.95 0.03
C PHE A 132 -16.29 -8.55 1.47
N PRO A 133 -16.60 -9.48 2.40
CA PRO A 133 -17.02 -9.09 3.75
C PRO A 133 -15.93 -8.30 4.50
N LYS A 134 -14.66 -8.63 4.25
CA LYS A 134 -13.52 -7.98 4.88
C LYS A 134 -13.19 -6.63 4.25
N ALA A 135 -13.37 -6.49 2.94
CA ALA A 135 -13.28 -5.21 2.27
C ALA A 135 -14.35 -4.24 2.78
N ILE A 136 -15.59 -4.72 2.99
CA ILE A 136 -16.68 -3.90 3.55
C ILE A 136 -16.43 -3.54 5.02
N ASP A 137 -15.98 -4.48 5.86
CA ASP A 137 -15.63 -4.23 7.28
C ASP A 137 -14.48 -3.21 7.45
N ALA A 138 -13.64 -3.05 6.42
CA ALA A 138 -12.52 -2.12 6.42
C ALA A 138 -12.90 -0.67 6.04
N ILE A 139 -14.09 -0.45 5.48
CA ILE A 139 -14.63 0.87 5.08
C ILE A 139 -15.45 1.45 6.25
#